data_AF-A0A7V9RLL5-F1
#
_entry.id   AF-A0A7V9RLL5-F1
#
_cell.length_a   1.000
_cell.length_b   1.000
_cell.length_c   1.000
_cell.angle_alpha   90.00
_cell.angle_beta   90.00
_cell.angle_gamma   90.00
#
_symmetry.space_group_name_H-M   'P 1'
#
loop_
_entity.id
_entity.type
_entity.pdbx_description
1 polymer ?
#
loop_
_entity_poly.entity_id
_entity_poly.type
_entity_poly.pdbx_seq_one_letter_code
_entity_poly.pdbx_strand_id
1 'polypeptide(L)' 'MRIQALDAEESQAGGDKPLTPWGKKTSEHAATMFTAGKTITLDFDAPQGAGVQIDLSRFRDNYGRLLALVFVDAKTFSST' A
#
# COMPACT_ATOMS: atom_id res chain seq x y z
N MET A 1 6.83 -1.67 -0.77
CA MET A 1 5.43 -2.14 -0.84
C MET A 1 4.58 -1.05 -1.47
N ARG A 2 3.46 -1.40 -2.11
CA ARG A 2 2.47 -0.47 -2.65
C ARG A 2 1.07 -0.95 -2.25
N ILE A 3 0.22 -0.02 -1.84
CA ILE A 3 -1.17 -0.32 -1.48
C ILE A 3 -1.93 -0.62 -2.77
N GLN A 4 -2.56 -1.79 -2.85
CA GLN A 4 -3.34 -2.22 -4.00
C GLN A 4 -4.56 -1.32 -4.19
N ALA A 5 -4.93 -1.06 -5.45
CA ALA A 5 -6.07 -0.21 -5.84
C ALA A 5 -6.04 1.24 -5.31
N LEU A 6 -4.93 1.69 -4.72
CA LEU A 6 -4.74 3.08 -4.30
C LEU A 6 -3.64 3.73 -5.14
N ASP A 7 -4.00 4.84 -5.78
CA ASP A 7 -3.06 5.66 -6.52
C ASP A 7 -2.97 7.08 -5.97
N ALA A 8 -1.93 7.33 -5.17
CA ALA A 8 -1.64 8.66 -4.65
C ALA A 8 -0.74 9.44 -5.61
N GLU A 9 -0.87 10.76 -5.57
CA GLU A 9 0.05 11.70 -6.21
C GLU A 9 1.45 11.59 -5.59
N GLU A 10 2.50 11.92 -6.35
CA GLU A 10 3.88 11.71 -5.89
C GLU A 10 4.34 12.80 -4.92
N SER A 11 5.02 12.37 -3.84
CA SER A 11 5.69 13.25 -2.88
C SER A 11 7.19 13.42 -3.15
N GLN A 12 7.75 12.63 -4.07
CA GLN A 12 9.15 12.67 -4.48
C GLN A 12 9.24 12.70 -5.99
N ALA A 13 10.26 13.37 -6.52
CA ALA A 13 10.53 13.36 -7.96
C ALA A 13 11.17 12.02 -8.37
N GLY A 14 10.77 11.50 -9.54
CA GLY A 14 11.36 10.27 -10.08
C GLY A 14 10.44 9.42 -10.96
N GLY A 15 9.14 9.74 -11.02
CA GLY A 15 8.18 9.10 -11.93
C GLY A 15 7.52 10.06 -12.91
N ASP A 16 6.57 9.53 -13.70
CA ASP A 16 5.78 10.27 -14.68
C ASP A 16 4.62 11.07 -14.05
N LYS A 17 4.43 10.96 -12.73
CA LYS A 17 3.30 11.58 -12.04
C LYS A 17 3.58 13.03 -11.66
N PRO A 18 2.53 13.87 -11.60
CA PRO A 18 2.69 15.24 -11.14
C PRO A 18 3.12 15.27 -9.67
N LEU A 19 4.13 16.08 -9.38
CA LEU A 19 4.46 16.47 -8.00
C LEU A 19 3.48 17.55 -7.57
N THR A 20 2.72 17.26 -6.53
CA THR A 20 1.72 18.18 -6.01
C THR A 20 1.80 18.30 -4.49
N PRO A 21 1.15 19.33 -3.92
CA PRO A 21 0.97 19.39 -2.47
C PRO A 21 0.21 18.19 -1.89
N TRP A 22 -0.63 17.51 -2.68
CA TRP A 22 -1.44 16.39 -2.21
C TRP A 22 -0.63 15.11 -2.03
N GLY A 23 0.42 14.89 -2.83
CA GLY A 23 1.34 13.77 -2.61
C GLY A 23 2.05 13.90 -1.26
N LYS A 24 2.52 15.11 -0.92
CA LYS A 24 3.14 15.39 0.38
C LYS A 24 2.15 15.18 1.54
N LYS A 25 0.93 15.74 1.44
CA LYS A 25 -0.11 15.56 2.46
C LYS A 25 -0.49 14.09 2.67
N THR A 26 -0.57 13.31 1.59
CA THR A 26 -0.84 11.87 1.67
C THR A 26 0.28 11.14 2.40
N SER A 27 1.54 11.51 2.13
CA SER A 27 2.70 10.93 2.82
C SER A 27 2.71 11.27 4.31
N GLU A 28 2.42 12.52 4.66
CA GLU A 28 2.28 12.98 6.05
C GLU A 28 1.16 12.23 6.76
N HIS A 29 -0.01 12.08 6.12
CA HIS A 29 -1.14 11.35 6.68
C HIS A 29 -0.83 9.88 6.91
N ALA A 30 -0.23 9.20 5.92
CA ALA A 30 0.19 7.81 6.05
C ALA A 30 1.17 7.63 7.23
N ALA A 31 2.12 8.55 7.44
CA ALA A 31 3.05 8.49 8.55
C ALA A 31 2.36 8.56 9.94
N THR A 32 1.20 9.23 10.05
CA THR A 32 0.42 9.24 11.31
C THR A 32 -0.24 7.88 11.61
N MET A 33 -0.42 7.06 10.59
CA MET A 33 -1.13 5.77 10.70
C MET A 33 -0.17 4.62 10.88
N PHE A 34 0.94 4.61 10.17
CA PHE A 34 1.98 3.59 10.23
C PHE A 34 3.05 3.93 11.28
N THR A 35 2.67 3.83 12.55
CA THR A 35 3.59 4.03 13.68
C THR A 35 4.12 2.70 14.21
N ALA A 36 5.32 2.70 14.78
CA ALA A 36 5.90 1.52 15.42
C ALA A 36 4.97 0.96 16.52
N GLY A 37 4.91 -0.37 16.62
CA GLY A 37 4.07 -1.07 17.60
C GLY A 37 2.64 -1.36 17.16
N LYS A 38 2.20 -0.86 15.99
CA LYS A 38 0.89 -1.21 15.43
C LYS A 38 0.92 -2.51 14.65
N THR A 39 -0.18 -3.25 14.69
CA THR A 39 -0.36 -4.46 13.90
C THR A 39 -0.90 -4.09 12.52
N ILE A 40 -0.20 -4.57 11.50
CA ILE A 40 -0.58 -4.39 10.10
C ILE A 40 -0.99 -5.73 9.51
N THR A 41 -2.19 -5.81 8.97
CA THR A 41 -2.63 -6.95 8.17
C THR A 41 -2.48 -6.60 6.70
N LEU A 42 -1.81 -7.48 5.97
CA LEU A 42 -1.72 -7.43 4.52
C LEU A 42 -2.67 -8.47 3.93
N ASP A 43 -3.53 -8.04 3.04
CA ASP A 43 -4.42 -8.92 2.28
C ASP A 43 -4.07 -8.81 0.80
N PHE A 44 -3.86 -9.95 0.16
CA PHE A 44 -3.49 -10.03 -1.25
C PHE A 44 -4.70 -10.09 -2.17
N ASP A 45 -5.93 -10.13 -1.63
CA ASP A 45 -7.17 -10.37 -2.39
C ASP A 45 -7.05 -11.65 -3.25
N ALA A 46 -6.35 -12.64 -2.70
CA ALA A 46 -6.06 -13.90 -3.37
C ALA A 46 -7.23 -14.88 -3.21
N PRO A 47 -7.48 -15.75 -4.20
CA PRO A 47 -8.40 -16.88 -4.03
C PRO A 47 -8.01 -17.70 -2.79
N GLN A 48 -9.00 -18.09 -1.98
CA GLN A 48 -8.76 -18.83 -0.76
C GLN A 48 -7.95 -20.11 -1.04
N GLY A 49 -6.92 -20.34 -0.22
CA GLY A 49 -6.11 -21.56 -0.27
C GLY A 49 -4.88 -21.52 -1.19
N ALA A 50 -4.57 -20.39 -1.82
CA ALA A 50 -3.32 -20.23 -2.59
C ALA A 50 -2.06 -20.37 -1.71
N GLY A 51 -2.15 -20.01 -0.43
CA GLY A 51 -1.06 -20.14 0.54
C GLY A 51 -0.09 -18.96 0.49
N VAL A 52 0.34 -18.51 1.67
CA VAL A 52 1.05 -17.23 1.86
C VAL A 52 2.31 -17.07 0.99
N GLN A 53 3.07 -18.13 0.76
CA GLN A 53 4.31 -18.06 -0.03
C GLN A 53 4.03 -17.83 -1.51
N ILE A 54 2.97 -18.43 -2.03
CA ILE A 54 2.53 -18.22 -3.40
C ILE A 54 2.07 -16.77 -3.57
N ASP A 55 1.27 -16.27 -2.63
CA ASP A 55 0.78 -14.89 -2.68
C ASP A 55 1.93 -13.86 -2.61
N LEU A 56 2.90 -14.06 -1.71
CA LEU A 56 4.10 -13.21 -1.59
C LEU A 56 4.97 -13.18 -2.87
N SER A 57 4.91 -14.23 -3.69
CA SER A 57 5.62 -14.28 -4.97
C SER A 57 4.80 -13.67 -6.12
N ARG A 58 3.48 -13.90 -6.12
CA ARG A 58 2.57 -13.51 -7.21
C ARG A 58 2.19 -12.04 -7.17
N PHE A 59 1.90 -11.49 -6.00
CA PHE A 59 1.38 -10.13 -5.85
C PHE A 59 2.50 -9.10 -5.75
N ARG A 60 3.17 -8.86 -6.88
CA ARG A 60 4.23 -7.88 -7.03
C ARG A 60 4.00 -7.01 -8.26
N ASP A 61 4.39 -5.76 -8.17
CA ASP A 61 4.45 -4.89 -9.34
C ASP A 61 5.72 -5.14 -10.18
N ASN A 62 5.84 -4.46 -11.31
CA ASN A 62 6.97 -4.57 -12.23
C ASN A 62 8.33 -4.17 -11.62
N TYR A 63 8.33 -3.50 -10.46
CA TYR A 63 9.53 -3.11 -9.71
C TYR A 63 9.80 -4.07 -8.54
N GLY A 64 9.08 -5.19 -8.47
CA GLY A 64 9.20 -6.19 -7.41
C GLY A 64 8.61 -5.76 -6.06
N ARG A 65 7.89 -4.63 -5.99
CA ARG A 65 7.23 -4.18 -4.76
C ARG A 65 5.99 -5.01 -4.53
N LEU A 66 5.82 -5.48 -3.29
CA LEU A 66 4.63 -6.20 -2.88
C LEU A 66 3.37 -5.33 -3.05
N LEU A 67 2.33 -5.89 -3.66
CA LEU A 67 0.99 -5.29 -3.83
C LEU A 67 0.04 -5.97 -2.86
N ALA A 68 -0.57 -5.19 -1.96
CA ALA A 68 -1.54 -5.71 -1.00
C ALA A 68 -2.50 -4.61 -0.56
N LEU A 69 -3.71 -5.00 -0.17
CA LEU A 69 -4.58 -4.20 0.69
C LEU A 69 -3.97 -4.16 2.10
N VAL A 70 -4.09 -3.02 2.77
CA VAL A 70 -3.44 -2.77 4.06
C VAL A 70 -4.46 -2.34 5.09
N PHE A 71 -4.45 -3.03 6.23
CA PHE A 71 -5.31 -2.74 7.38
C PHE A 71 -4.44 -2.44 8.60
N VAL A 72 -4.72 -1.32 9.27
CA VAL A 72 -4.01 -0.88 10.48
C VAL A 72 -4.99 -1.00 11.65
N ASP A 73 -4.69 -1.81 12.67
CA ASP A 73 -5.56 -1.98 13.84
C ASP A 73 -7.04 -2.32 13.47
N ALA A 74 -7.26 -3.07 12.37
CA ALA A 74 -8.56 -3.35 11.75
C ALA A 74 -9.34 -2.13 11.18
N LYS A 75 -8.69 -0.97 11.00
CA LYS A 75 -9.23 0.17 10.24
C LYS A 75 -8.79 0.10 8.76
N THR A 76 -9.77 0.30 7.88
CA THR A 76 -9.67 0.15 6.41
C THR A 76 -9.08 1.38 5.73
N PHE A 77 -8.31 1.15 4.65
CA PHE A 77 -7.92 2.14 3.65
C PHE A 77 -8.52 1.75 2.29
N SER A 78 -9.78 2.12 2.05
CA SER A 78 -10.38 2.06 0.72
C SER A 78 -10.91 3.45 0.42
N SER A 79 -10.49 4.05 -0.69
CA SER A 79 -11.04 5.33 -1.14
C SER A 79 -12.53 5.16 -1.43
N THR A 80 -13.37 5.89 -0.70
CA THR A 80 -14.80 6.07 -1.02
C THR A 80 -14.95 6.93 -2.26
#